data_AF-A0A0F9BXR1-F1
#
_entry.id   AF-A0A0F9BXR1-F1
#
_cell.length_a   1.000
_cell.length_b   1.000
_cell.length_c   1.000
_cell.angle_alpha   90.00
_cell.angle_beta   90.00
_cell.angle_gamma   90.00
#
_symmetry.space_group_name_H-M   'P 1'
#
loop_
_entity.id
_entity.type
_entity.pdbx_description
1 polymer ?
#
loop_
_entity_poly.entity_id
_entity_poly.type
_entity_poly.pdbx_seq_one_letter_code
_entity_poly.pdbx_strand_id
1 'polypeptide(L)'
;TSTELSEALNNTISKIREVNDSFSSPTVASNNVDQTRSRESIYFAMFYPETGARWSGNLKKLKVSGANIVDSTDKIALDNNGLIDEKARTFWLPTNKPADGNLVAQGGVNLLLSTLDPDSRKIYIDKTGSIIDFTFDKVQTILNLATSTVTDLAPDLIPNIGLTLEEDDISWARGVDVDNEDGDDSSVDQRINIFGDPLHSKPVSIDYGDGSIHILVGTNAGFLHMFEDKGDTVEERWAFTPAALLKNIPALRSNLANTKVYGMDGPISVFFNNKSLNTDGLNDGVVKASEGDEVWAFTGMRRGGKNYYGLDISDPDKPKKLWNKPIVGGSEEFKYLAQTWSKPQIAYIKAFGEDPLLIFGAGYDTNKDNAIRTTDETGLGIYIVNAKTGEKVWALTPDEHGFTGEHSIAADVTTLDSDYDGYIDRIYATDTGGNIWRVDNS
;
A
#
# COMPACT_ATOMS: atom_id res chain seq x y z
N THR A 1 -6.98 20.03 37.64
CA THR A 1 -6.59 18.73 38.25
C THR A 1 -5.49 18.08 37.41
N SER A 2 -4.83 17.02 37.88
CA SER A 2 -3.87 16.23 37.08
C SER A 2 -4.46 15.77 35.74
N THR A 3 -5.76 15.48 35.71
CA THR A 3 -6.51 15.07 34.51
C THR A 3 -6.65 16.21 33.50
N GLU A 4 -7.07 17.40 33.93
CA GLU A 4 -7.17 18.59 33.06
C GLU A 4 -5.81 19.02 32.49
N LEU A 5 -4.72 18.85 33.26
CA LEU A 5 -3.37 19.16 32.81
C LEU A 5 -2.87 18.14 31.76
N SER A 6 -3.21 16.86 31.93
CA SER A 6 -2.90 15.80 30.96
C SER A 6 -3.71 15.95 29.67
N GLU A 7 -4.98 16.32 29.76
CA GLU A 7 -5.81 16.65 28.59
C GLU A 7 -5.28 17.88 27.86
N ALA A 8 -4.94 18.95 28.59
CA ALA A 8 -4.38 20.15 27.99
C ALA A 8 -3.01 19.88 27.32
N LEU A 9 -2.15 19.06 27.94
CA LEU A 9 -0.85 18.68 27.36
C LEU A 9 -1.02 17.77 26.14
N ASN A 10 -1.92 16.78 26.19
CA ASN A 10 -2.24 15.94 25.04
C ASN A 10 -2.85 16.75 23.89
N ASN A 11 -3.79 17.66 24.19
CA ASN A 11 -4.36 18.56 23.19
C ASN A 11 -3.31 19.51 22.59
N THR A 12 -2.33 19.95 23.38
CA THR A 12 -1.24 20.82 22.91
C THR A 12 -0.25 20.04 22.03
N ILE A 13 0.12 18.82 22.41
CA ILE A 13 0.99 17.95 21.61
C ILE A 13 0.27 17.46 20.34
N SER A 14 -1.03 17.17 20.40
CA SER A 14 -1.86 16.84 19.24
C SER A 14 -1.97 18.03 18.28
N LYS A 15 -2.21 19.25 18.78
CA LYS A 15 -2.19 20.47 17.95
C LYS A 15 -0.82 20.78 17.33
N ILE A 16 0.28 20.38 17.97
CA ILE A 16 1.62 20.48 17.39
C ILE A 16 1.83 19.44 16.28
N ARG A 17 1.12 18.31 16.31
CA ARG A 17 1.11 17.29 15.25
C ARG A 17 0.12 17.59 14.11
N GLU A 18 -0.80 18.54 14.28
CA GLU A 18 -1.80 18.99 13.29
C GLU A 18 -1.21 20.03 12.29
N VAL A 19 0.07 19.90 11.94
CA VAL A 19 0.64 20.63 10.80
C VAL A 19 0.52 19.73 9.57
N ASN A 20 0.26 20.30 8.39
CA ASN A 20 0.27 19.52 7.14
C ASN A 20 1.64 18.82 7.00
N ASP A 21 1.67 17.51 7.24
CA ASP A 21 2.88 16.73 7.26
C ASP A 21 2.99 15.93 5.95
N SER A 22 4.03 16.22 5.16
CA SER A 22 4.42 15.43 4.01
C SER A 22 5.67 14.63 4.38
N PHE A 23 5.49 13.44 4.96
CA PHE A 23 6.61 12.55 5.31
C PHE A 23 6.95 11.53 4.22
N SER A 24 6.19 11.50 3.11
CA SER A 24 6.47 10.58 2.01
C SER A 24 7.51 11.19 1.07
N SER A 25 8.56 10.43 0.75
CA SER A 25 9.49 10.83 -0.31
C SER A 25 8.72 10.90 -1.63
N PRO A 26 8.82 12.01 -2.40
CA PRO A 26 8.16 12.11 -3.70
C PRO A 26 8.58 10.96 -4.61
N THR A 27 7.65 10.46 -5.42
CA THR A 27 7.94 9.37 -6.36
C THR A 27 7.97 9.89 -7.78
N VAL A 28 8.90 9.35 -8.57
CA VAL A 28 9.13 9.70 -9.97
C VAL A 28 8.99 8.42 -10.78
N ALA A 29 8.31 8.49 -11.92
CA ALA A 29 8.15 7.33 -12.79
C ALA A 29 9.50 6.82 -13.29
N SER A 30 9.81 5.57 -12.97
CA SER A 30 10.96 4.83 -13.49
C SER A 30 10.52 3.98 -14.68
N ASN A 31 11.14 4.21 -15.85
CA ASN A 31 10.86 3.48 -17.08
C ASN A 31 11.80 2.25 -17.22
N ASN A 32 11.33 1.19 -17.89
CA ASN A 32 12.11 -0.02 -18.19
C ASN A 32 12.81 0.01 -19.57
N VAL A 33 12.60 1.05 -20.38
CA VAL A 33 13.32 1.23 -21.66
C VAL A 33 13.89 2.65 -21.74
N ASP A 34 15.22 2.75 -21.84
CA ASP A 34 16.06 3.94 -21.75
C ASP A 34 16.17 4.64 -20.38
N GLN A 35 17.30 4.37 -19.70
CA GLN A 35 17.80 5.07 -18.50
C GLN A 35 18.06 6.59 -18.71
N THR A 36 17.74 7.15 -19.88
CA THR A 36 18.02 8.54 -20.25
C THR A 36 16.80 9.47 -20.34
N ARG A 37 15.58 9.00 -20.05
CA ARG A 37 14.40 9.88 -19.92
C ARG A 37 13.56 9.55 -18.70
N SER A 38 13.79 10.31 -17.64
CA SER A 38 12.80 10.52 -16.58
C SER A 38 11.56 11.18 -17.20
N ARG A 39 10.36 10.64 -16.94
CA ARG A 39 9.16 11.47 -17.11
C ARG A 39 9.23 12.62 -16.09
N GLU A 40 8.66 13.76 -16.44
CA GLU A 40 8.77 14.98 -15.63
C GLU A 40 7.80 14.99 -14.45
N SER A 41 6.84 14.06 -14.36
CA SER A 41 5.85 14.03 -13.27
C SER A 41 6.45 13.61 -11.92
N ILE A 42 6.07 14.33 -10.86
CA ILE A 42 6.31 13.94 -9.47
C ILE A 42 4.97 13.79 -8.74
N TYR A 43 4.80 12.70 -8.01
CA TYR A 43 3.62 12.45 -7.20
C TYR A 43 3.94 12.59 -5.70
N PHE A 44 3.19 13.45 -5.02
CA PHE A 44 3.31 13.76 -3.60
C PHE A 44 2.17 13.13 -2.82
N ALA A 45 2.47 12.10 -2.03
CA ALA A 45 1.54 11.55 -1.05
C ALA A 45 1.57 12.44 0.21
N MET A 46 0.39 12.84 0.67
CA MET A 46 0.20 13.79 1.76
C MET A 46 -0.83 13.26 2.74
N PHE A 47 -0.72 13.64 4.00
CA PHE A 47 -1.73 13.33 5.00
C PHE A 47 -1.83 14.41 6.06
N TYR A 48 -2.95 14.40 6.77
CA TYR A 48 -3.22 15.31 7.86
C TYR A 48 -3.52 14.50 9.13
N PRO A 49 -2.64 14.56 10.15
CA PRO A 49 -2.88 13.88 11.42
C PRO A 49 -4.12 14.41 12.13
N GLU A 50 -4.97 13.51 12.61
CA GLU A 50 -6.17 13.83 13.38
C GLU A 50 -6.21 13.03 14.69
N THR A 51 -7.09 13.41 15.61
CA THR A 51 -7.22 12.71 16.91
C THR A 51 -8.04 11.41 16.83
N GLY A 52 -8.72 11.16 15.72
CA GLY A 52 -9.61 10.01 15.53
C GLY A 52 -8.99 8.87 14.71
N ALA A 53 -9.78 7.79 14.57
CA ALA A 53 -9.40 6.54 13.89
C ALA A 53 -8.93 6.72 12.46
N ARG A 54 -9.57 7.64 11.72
CA ARG A 54 -9.26 7.95 10.33
C ARG A 54 -8.48 9.26 10.25
N TRP A 55 -7.46 9.29 9.40
CA TRP A 55 -6.75 10.52 9.03
C TRP A 55 -7.00 10.81 7.56
N SER A 56 -7.06 12.10 7.23
CA SER A 56 -7.19 12.55 5.86
C SER A 56 -5.90 12.35 5.08
N GLY A 57 -6.03 12.02 3.79
CA GLY A 57 -4.89 11.89 2.89
C GLY A 57 -5.17 12.45 1.51
N ASN A 58 -4.10 12.67 0.75
CA ASN A 58 -4.19 13.10 -0.63
C ASN A 58 -2.96 12.64 -1.44
N LEU A 59 -3.12 12.62 -2.76
CA LEU A 59 -2.05 12.43 -3.73
C LEU A 59 -2.13 13.57 -4.73
N LYS A 60 -1.06 14.36 -4.84
CA LYS A 60 -0.99 15.51 -5.75
C LYS A 60 0.14 15.34 -6.75
N LYS A 61 0.00 16.01 -7.90
CA LYS A 61 0.99 15.97 -8.98
C LYS A 61 1.62 17.35 -9.19
N LEU A 62 2.94 17.36 -9.33
CA LEU A 62 3.78 18.47 -9.80
C LEU A 62 4.68 17.98 -10.95
N LYS A 63 5.45 18.87 -11.58
CA LYS A 63 6.42 18.49 -12.62
C LYS A 63 7.83 19.00 -12.34
N VAL A 64 8.84 18.26 -12.74
CA VAL A 64 10.23 18.71 -12.86
C VAL A 64 10.37 19.55 -14.12
N SER A 65 10.94 20.72 -13.99
CA SER A 65 11.34 21.57 -15.12
C SER A 65 12.74 22.12 -14.87
N GLY A 66 13.72 21.54 -15.57
CA GLY A 66 15.14 21.81 -15.33
C GLY A 66 15.56 21.43 -13.91
N ALA A 67 16.00 22.41 -13.12
CA ALA A 67 16.39 22.22 -11.71
C ALA A 67 15.26 22.50 -10.72
N ASN A 68 14.08 22.88 -11.19
CA ASN A 68 12.96 23.30 -10.35
C ASN A 68 11.82 22.29 -10.41
N ILE A 69 10.98 22.31 -9.38
CA ILE A 69 9.67 21.66 -9.38
C ILE A 69 8.64 22.75 -9.61
N VAL A 70 7.80 22.57 -10.62
CA VAL A 70 6.81 23.55 -11.09
C VAL A 70 5.39 23.04 -10.96
N ASP A 71 4.47 23.99 -10.85
CA ASP A 71 3.04 23.79 -10.74
C ASP A 71 2.39 23.75 -12.14
N SER A 72 1.07 23.58 -12.19
CA SER A 72 0.31 23.54 -13.46
C SER A 72 0.35 24.83 -14.29
N THR A 73 0.92 25.92 -13.73
CA THR A 73 1.09 27.22 -14.38
C THR A 73 2.55 27.56 -14.64
N ASP A 74 3.44 26.56 -14.60
CA ASP A 74 4.89 26.66 -14.80
C ASP A 74 5.61 27.56 -13.78
N LYS A 75 5.02 27.77 -12.60
CA LYS A 75 5.66 28.51 -11.50
C LYS A 75 6.33 27.54 -10.53
N ILE A 76 7.39 28.00 -9.85
CA ILE A 76 8.02 27.23 -8.78
C ILE A 76 6.96 26.82 -7.76
N ALA A 77 6.85 25.52 -7.51
CA ALA A 77 5.79 24.93 -6.71
C ALA A 77 6.18 24.63 -5.27
N LEU A 78 7.47 24.74 -4.93
CA LEU A 78 7.97 24.44 -3.59
C LEU A 78 8.43 25.70 -2.85
N ASP A 79 8.18 25.73 -1.55
CA ASP A 79 8.67 26.75 -0.63
C ASP A 79 10.13 26.47 -0.20
N ASN A 80 10.67 27.33 0.68
CA ASN A 80 12.04 27.20 1.19
C ASN A 80 12.27 25.94 2.06
N ASN A 81 11.20 25.29 2.53
CA ASN A 81 11.25 24.07 3.33
C ASN A 81 11.08 22.81 2.47
N GLY A 82 10.86 22.96 1.16
CA GLY A 82 10.59 21.85 0.24
C GLY A 82 9.15 21.34 0.29
N LEU A 83 8.23 22.06 0.94
CA LEU A 83 6.80 21.78 0.91
C LEU A 83 6.16 22.45 -0.29
N ILE A 84 4.98 21.97 -0.71
CA ILE A 84 4.21 22.62 -1.78
C ILE A 84 3.82 24.03 -1.32
N ASP A 85 4.18 25.05 -2.09
CA ASP A 85 3.85 26.44 -1.78
C ASP A 85 2.33 26.62 -1.73
N GLU A 86 1.81 27.36 -0.74
CA GLU A 86 0.37 27.60 -0.56
C GLU A 86 -0.30 28.24 -1.79
N LYS A 87 0.47 28.94 -2.63
CA LYS A 87 0.00 29.60 -3.85
C LYS A 87 0.16 28.72 -5.10
N ALA A 88 0.79 27.55 -4.99
CA ALA A 88 0.96 26.64 -6.10
C ALA A 88 -0.37 25.97 -6.48
N ARG A 89 -0.57 25.77 -7.78
CA ARG A 89 -1.68 24.97 -8.32
C ARG A 89 -1.21 23.59 -8.77
N THR A 90 -1.61 22.54 -8.08
CA THR A 90 -1.23 21.18 -8.49
C THR A 90 -1.96 20.75 -9.78
N PHE A 91 -1.40 19.77 -10.50
CA PHE A 91 -1.82 19.45 -11.88
C PHE A 91 -3.26 18.95 -12.02
N TRP A 92 -3.79 18.28 -11.00
CA TRP A 92 -5.13 17.70 -11.06
C TRP A 92 -6.22 18.62 -10.51
N LEU A 93 -5.90 19.90 -10.28
CA LEU A 93 -6.83 20.89 -9.77
C LEU A 93 -7.61 21.55 -10.93
N PRO A 94 -8.95 21.48 -10.98
CA PRO A 94 -9.76 22.12 -11.99
C PRO A 94 -9.50 23.62 -12.10
N THR A 95 -9.48 24.15 -13.33
CA THR A 95 -9.10 25.54 -13.64
C THR A 95 -9.94 26.61 -12.94
N ASN A 96 -11.16 26.27 -12.50
CA ASN A 96 -12.08 27.15 -11.80
C ASN A 96 -11.94 27.16 -10.27
N LYS A 97 -11.06 26.33 -9.68
CA LYS A 97 -10.80 26.29 -8.23
C LYS A 97 -9.68 27.27 -7.84
N PRO A 98 -9.58 27.75 -6.59
CA PRO A 98 -8.38 28.45 -6.12
C PRO A 98 -7.18 27.49 -6.04
N ALA A 99 -5.97 28.03 -5.90
CA ALA A 99 -4.76 27.24 -5.64
C ALA A 99 -4.93 26.36 -4.39
N ASP A 100 -4.52 25.10 -4.50
CA ASP A 100 -4.71 24.08 -3.47
C ASP A 100 -3.45 23.84 -2.62
N GLY A 101 -2.27 24.26 -3.13
CA GLY A 101 -1.00 24.26 -2.40
C GLY A 101 -0.73 22.96 -1.61
N ASN A 102 -0.23 23.12 -0.39
CA ASN A 102 0.00 22.02 0.56
C ASN A 102 -1.24 21.55 1.33
N LEU A 103 -2.45 22.07 1.05
CA LEU A 103 -3.64 21.68 1.80
C LEU A 103 -4.07 20.26 1.41
N VAL A 104 -4.04 19.35 2.37
CA VAL A 104 -4.40 17.93 2.16
C VAL A 104 -5.86 17.79 1.74
N ALA A 105 -6.77 18.55 2.35
CA ALA A 105 -8.20 18.50 2.08
C ALA A 105 -8.63 19.04 0.70
N GLN A 106 -7.71 19.58 -0.10
CA GLN A 106 -8.03 20.22 -1.39
C GLN A 106 -7.26 19.62 -2.55
N GLY A 107 -7.89 19.57 -3.73
CA GLY A 107 -7.27 19.11 -4.97
C GLY A 107 -6.87 17.63 -4.94
N GLY A 108 -5.97 17.26 -5.84
CA GLY A 108 -5.42 15.90 -5.94
C GLY A 108 -6.47 14.81 -6.17
N VAL A 109 -6.11 13.58 -5.81
CA VAL A 109 -7.02 12.42 -5.93
C VAL A 109 -8.20 12.51 -4.97
N ASN A 110 -8.09 13.20 -3.83
CA ASN A 110 -9.23 13.28 -2.91
C ASN A 110 -10.38 14.09 -3.53
N LEU A 111 -10.08 15.17 -4.27
CA LEU A 111 -11.08 15.91 -5.05
C LEU A 111 -11.70 15.06 -6.16
N LEU A 112 -10.91 14.23 -6.84
CA LEU A 112 -11.45 13.27 -7.81
C LEU A 112 -12.47 12.37 -7.11
N LEU A 113 -12.06 11.66 -6.06
CA LEU A 113 -12.90 10.66 -5.40
C LEU A 113 -14.18 11.26 -4.82
N SER A 114 -14.11 12.47 -4.24
CA SER A 114 -15.27 13.15 -3.66
C SER A 114 -16.25 13.71 -4.71
N THR A 115 -15.98 13.56 -6.00
CA THR A 115 -16.83 14.06 -7.10
C THR A 115 -17.26 12.97 -8.08
N LEU A 116 -16.81 11.72 -7.87
CA LEU A 116 -17.27 10.57 -8.64
C LEU A 116 -18.70 10.21 -8.27
N ASP A 117 -19.41 9.51 -9.16
CA ASP A 117 -20.66 8.82 -8.80
C ASP A 117 -20.31 7.60 -7.91
N PRO A 118 -21.03 7.32 -6.79
CA PRO A 118 -20.62 6.24 -5.89
C PRO A 118 -20.64 4.86 -6.55
N ASP A 119 -21.52 4.66 -7.52
CA ASP A 119 -21.67 3.40 -8.24
C ASP A 119 -20.64 3.23 -9.36
N SER A 120 -19.93 4.30 -9.74
CA SER A 120 -18.91 4.27 -10.79
C SER A 120 -17.57 3.67 -10.32
N ARG A 121 -17.32 3.65 -9.01
CA ARG A 121 -16.04 3.16 -8.45
C ARG A 121 -15.94 1.64 -8.54
N LYS A 122 -14.87 1.15 -9.16
CA LYS A 122 -14.51 -0.27 -9.21
C LYS A 122 -13.69 -0.64 -7.98
N ILE A 123 -14.35 -1.18 -6.98
CA ILE A 123 -13.71 -1.57 -5.72
C ILE A 123 -13.78 -3.09 -5.58
N TYR A 124 -12.64 -3.71 -5.31
CA TYR A 124 -12.49 -5.15 -5.20
C TYR A 124 -12.09 -5.58 -3.79
N ILE A 125 -12.47 -6.79 -3.44
CA ILE A 125 -12.09 -7.48 -2.20
C ILE A 125 -11.56 -8.88 -2.51
N ASP A 126 -10.59 -9.36 -1.73
CA ASP A 126 -10.08 -10.71 -1.92
C ASP A 126 -11.02 -11.79 -1.38
N LYS A 127 -11.06 -12.88 -2.13
CA LYS A 127 -11.63 -14.17 -1.77
C LYS A 127 -10.57 -15.24 -2.07
N THR A 128 -10.74 -16.46 -1.58
CA THR A 128 -9.88 -17.58 -1.96
C THR A 128 -9.92 -17.75 -3.49
N GLY A 129 -8.75 -17.73 -4.12
CA GLY A 129 -8.56 -17.92 -5.56
C GLY A 129 -8.97 -16.75 -6.47
N SER A 130 -9.61 -15.69 -5.97
CA SER A 130 -10.05 -14.58 -6.82
C SER A 130 -10.14 -13.25 -6.07
N ILE A 131 -10.23 -12.16 -6.83
CA ILE A 131 -10.83 -10.91 -6.32
C ILE A 131 -12.25 -10.80 -6.85
N ILE A 132 -13.14 -10.18 -6.09
CA ILE A 132 -14.55 -9.98 -6.45
C ILE A 132 -14.96 -8.55 -6.10
N ASP A 133 -16.10 -8.09 -6.62
CA ASP A 133 -16.61 -6.75 -6.32
C ASP A 133 -16.86 -6.58 -4.80
N PHE A 134 -16.47 -5.44 -4.26
CA PHE A 134 -16.67 -5.05 -2.87
C PHE A 134 -18.08 -4.48 -2.67
N THR A 135 -19.09 -5.35 -2.74
CA THR A 135 -20.49 -4.99 -2.45
C THR A 135 -20.97 -5.69 -1.19
N PHE A 136 -22.05 -5.17 -0.59
CA PHE A 136 -22.61 -5.71 0.66
C PHE A 136 -22.86 -7.22 0.58
N ASP A 137 -23.56 -7.70 -0.45
CA ASP A 137 -23.85 -9.13 -0.65
C ASP A 137 -22.59 -10.01 -0.72
N LYS A 138 -21.53 -9.51 -1.38
CA LYS A 138 -20.27 -10.24 -1.52
C LYS A 138 -19.51 -10.26 -0.20
N VAL A 139 -19.53 -9.16 0.55
CA VAL A 139 -18.93 -9.09 1.90
C VAL A 139 -19.67 -10.03 2.86
N GLN A 140 -21.00 -10.05 2.86
CA GLN A 140 -21.78 -10.99 3.67
C GLN A 140 -21.45 -12.45 3.34
N THR A 141 -21.25 -12.75 2.05
CA THR A 141 -20.79 -14.09 1.64
C THR A 141 -19.44 -14.44 2.27
N ILE A 142 -18.47 -13.52 2.27
CA ILE A 142 -17.15 -13.72 2.89
C ILE A 142 -17.27 -13.90 4.41
N LEU A 143 -18.05 -13.07 5.10
CA LEU A 143 -18.24 -13.15 6.55
C LEU A 143 -18.94 -14.45 6.97
N ASN A 144 -19.96 -14.89 6.22
CA ASN A 144 -20.65 -16.16 6.49
C ASN A 144 -19.74 -17.37 6.31
N LEU A 145 -18.86 -17.35 5.30
CA LEU A 145 -17.84 -18.39 5.12
C LEU A 145 -16.89 -18.45 6.34
N ALA A 146 -16.49 -17.30 6.90
CA ALA A 146 -15.63 -17.24 8.07
C ALA A 146 -16.28 -17.81 9.34
N THR A 147 -17.62 -17.81 9.44
CA THR A 147 -18.35 -18.38 10.59
C THR A 147 -18.63 -19.88 10.49
N SER A 148 -18.43 -20.49 9.30
CA SER A 148 -18.71 -21.89 9.06
C SER A 148 -17.54 -22.77 9.50
N THR A 149 -17.77 -23.75 10.38
CA THR A 149 -16.76 -24.72 10.86
C THR A 149 -16.33 -25.76 9.80
N VAL A 150 -16.50 -25.45 8.52
CA VAL A 150 -16.28 -26.38 7.41
C VAL A 150 -14.79 -26.48 7.12
N THR A 151 -14.21 -27.63 7.44
CA THR A 151 -12.79 -27.98 7.32
C THR A 151 -12.23 -27.96 5.89
N ASP A 152 -13.08 -27.83 4.86
CA ASP A 152 -12.70 -27.85 3.44
C ASP A 152 -12.84 -26.49 2.72
N LEU A 153 -13.30 -25.44 3.42
CA LEU A 153 -13.17 -24.06 2.96
C LEU A 153 -11.96 -23.49 3.68
N ALA A 154 -10.82 -23.44 3.00
CA ALA A 154 -9.50 -23.16 3.55
C ALA A 154 -9.55 -22.12 4.71
N PRO A 155 -9.14 -22.47 5.95
CA PRO A 155 -9.10 -21.56 7.11
C PRO A 155 -8.08 -20.40 6.97
N ASP A 156 -7.73 -20.01 5.74
CA ASP A 156 -6.62 -19.14 5.37
C ASP A 156 -7.06 -17.75 4.85
N LEU A 157 -8.37 -17.46 4.83
CA LEU A 157 -8.85 -16.07 4.76
C LEU A 157 -9.00 -15.55 6.19
N ILE A 158 -8.31 -14.44 6.49
CA ILE A 158 -8.11 -13.88 7.83
C ILE A 158 -9.40 -13.87 8.67
N PRO A 159 -9.34 -14.32 9.95
CA PRO A 159 -10.53 -14.51 10.76
C PRO A 159 -11.16 -13.16 11.14
N ASN A 160 -12.18 -12.74 10.39
CA ASN A 160 -13.19 -11.77 10.83
C ASN A 160 -14.35 -12.50 11.55
N ILE A 161 -14.02 -13.53 12.33
CA ILE A 161 -15.01 -14.38 12.99
C ILE A 161 -15.82 -13.52 13.96
N GLY A 162 -17.14 -13.49 13.77
CA GLY A 162 -18.06 -12.70 14.60
C GLY A 162 -18.13 -11.21 14.25
N LEU A 163 -17.51 -10.76 13.16
CA LEU A 163 -17.72 -9.42 12.63
C LEU A 163 -19.09 -9.35 11.93
N THR A 164 -19.89 -8.36 12.30
CA THR A 164 -21.12 -7.99 11.60
C THR A 164 -20.93 -6.60 11.02
N LEU A 165 -21.25 -6.45 9.74
CA LEU A 165 -21.26 -5.18 9.02
C LEU A 165 -22.64 -5.03 8.39
N GLU A 166 -23.20 -3.83 8.47
CA GLU A 166 -24.46 -3.46 7.82
C GLU A 166 -24.20 -2.89 6.42
N GLU A 167 -25.26 -2.68 5.64
CA GLU A 167 -25.16 -2.14 4.29
C GLU A 167 -24.47 -0.77 4.27
N ASP A 168 -24.84 0.10 5.21
CA ASP A 168 -24.25 1.43 5.37
C ASP A 168 -22.75 1.37 5.68
N ASP A 169 -22.25 0.35 6.39
CA ASP A 169 -20.81 0.22 6.66
C ASP A 169 -20.04 -0.01 5.37
N ILE A 170 -20.61 -0.81 4.46
CA ILE A 170 -20.00 -1.11 3.17
C ILE A 170 -20.14 0.08 2.23
N SER A 171 -21.31 0.73 2.18
CA SER A 171 -21.53 1.95 1.40
C SER A 171 -20.59 3.07 1.84
N TRP A 172 -20.42 3.27 3.16
CA TRP A 172 -19.47 4.23 3.72
C TRP A 172 -18.03 3.91 3.31
N ALA A 173 -17.62 2.64 3.39
CA ALA A 173 -16.29 2.19 3.00
C ALA A 173 -16.05 2.37 1.49
N ARG A 174 -17.10 2.26 0.66
CA ARG A 174 -17.07 2.56 -0.77
C ARG A 174 -17.01 4.07 -1.07
N GLY A 175 -17.26 4.93 -0.08
CA GLY A 175 -17.14 6.38 -0.17
C GLY A 175 -18.47 7.14 -0.17
N VAL A 176 -19.61 6.47 0.04
CA VAL A 176 -20.92 7.12 0.17
C VAL A 176 -21.03 7.84 1.51
N ASP A 177 -21.60 9.03 1.53
CA ASP A 177 -21.85 9.80 2.77
C ASP A 177 -23.13 9.38 3.48
N VAL A 178 -23.20 8.11 3.90
CA VAL A 178 -24.38 7.56 4.59
C VAL A 178 -24.70 8.24 5.93
N ASP A 179 -23.76 9.00 6.48
CA ASP A 179 -23.87 9.65 7.79
C ASP A 179 -24.13 11.18 7.67
N ASN A 180 -24.25 11.72 6.45
CA ASN A 180 -24.44 13.15 6.17
C ASN A 180 -23.40 14.01 6.90
N GLU A 181 -22.12 13.68 6.71
CA GLU A 181 -20.99 14.31 7.38
C GLU A 181 -20.82 15.79 7.01
N ASP A 182 -21.31 16.21 5.83
CA ASP A 182 -21.24 17.60 5.36
C ASP A 182 -22.48 18.45 5.71
N GLY A 183 -23.56 17.82 6.15
CA GLY A 183 -24.79 18.47 6.61
C GLY A 183 -25.66 19.03 5.49
N ASP A 184 -25.60 18.47 4.28
CA ASP A 184 -26.41 18.88 3.13
C ASP A 184 -27.76 18.15 3.01
N ASP A 185 -28.07 17.25 3.94
CA ASP A 185 -29.26 16.38 4.01
C ASP A 185 -29.32 15.28 2.92
N SER A 186 -28.21 15.03 2.22
CA SER A 186 -28.00 13.86 1.37
C SER A 186 -27.33 12.72 2.15
N SER A 187 -27.61 11.48 1.73
CA SER A 187 -26.97 10.27 2.27
C SER A 187 -26.56 9.28 1.18
N VAL A 188 -26.54 9.75 -0.06
CA VAL A 188 -26.34 8.95 -1.28
C VAL A 188 -25.23 9.50 -2.17
N ASP A 189 -24.67 10.65 -1.80
CA ASP A 189 -23.57 11.32 -2.45
C ASP A 189 -22.22 10.93 -1.80
N GLN A 190 -21.17 11.66 -2.14
CA GLN A 190 -19.79 11.31 -1.84
C GLN A 190 -19.33 11.95 -0.55
N ARG A 191 -18.67 11.15 0.29
CA ARG A 191 -17.88 11.72 1.39
C ARG A 191 -16.82 12.66 0.83
N ILE A 192 -16.64 13.78 1.51
CA ILE A 192 -15.60 14.77 1.17
C ILE A 192 -14.17 14.21 1.28
N ASN A 193 -13.98 13.13 2.04
CA ASN A 193 -12.67 12.54 2.31
C ASN A 193 -12.71 11.01 2.22
N ILE A 194 -12.25 10.47 1.08
CA ILE A 194 -12.36 9.04 0.78
C ILE A 194 -10.99 8.36 0.79
N PHE A 195 -9.93 9.07 0.37
CA PHE A 195 -8.63 8.45 0.08
C PHE A 195 -7.96 7.85 1.33
N GLY A 196 -8.05 8.54 2.47
CA GLY A 196 -7.33 8.17 3.68
C GLY A 196 -5.81 8.39 3.59
N ASP A 197 -5.13 8.37 4.73
CA ASP A 197 -3.70 8.70 4.83
C ASP A 197 -2.77 7.61 4.25
N PRO A 198 -1.89 7.94 3.29
CA PRO A 198 -0.74 7.12 2.90
C PRO A 198 0.47 7.44 3.80
N LEU A 199 0.34 7.17 5.10
CA LEU A 199 1.32 7.60 6.12
C LEU A 199 2.73 7.03 5.87
N HIS A 200 2.83 5.77 5.44
CA HIS A 200 4.09 5.11 5.11
C HIS A 200 4.13 4.50 3.71
N SER A 201 2.98 4.37 3.05
CA SER A 201 2.92 3.90 1.68
C SER A 201 3.56 4.92 0.77
N LYS A 202 4.56 4.47 0.02
CA LYS A 202 5.17 5.28 -1.04
C LYS A 202 4.45 4.93 -2.34
N PRO A 203 3.82 5.90 -3.03
CA PRO A 203 3.22 5.65 -4.33
C PRO A 203 4.24 5.03 -5.29
N VAL A 204 3.82 4.07 -6.11
CA VAL A 204 4.67 3.50 -7.15
C VAL A 204 4.06 3.86 -8.49
N SER A 205 4.82 4.58 -9.31
CA SER A 205 4.42 4.88 -10.69
C SER A 205 4.90 3.78 -11.63
N ILE A 206 4.00 3.35 -12.51
CA ILE A 206 4.13 2.21 -13.41
C ILE A 206 3.89 2.71 -14.83
N ASP A 207 4.87 2.54 -15.70
CA ASP A 207 4.78 2.85 -17.12
C ASP A 207 4.54 1.55 -17.89
N TYR A 208 3.41 1.46 -18.60
CA TYR A 208 3.09 0.30 -19.43
C TYR A 208 3.67 0.43 -20.85
N GLY A 209 4.43 1.49 -21.15
CA GLY A 209 5.11 1.71 -22.42
C GLY A 209 4.20 2.24 -23.55
N ASP A 210 2.88 2.19 -23.38
CA ASP A 210 1.89 2.72 -24.33
C ASP A 210 1.61 4.22 -24.15
N GLY A 211 2.34 4.88 -23.24
CA GLY A 211 2.14 6.28 -22.87
C GLY A 211 1.31 6.47 -21.60
N SER A 212 0.58 5.45 -21.14
CA SER A 212 -0.16 5.49 -19.88
C SER A 212 0.78 5.40 -18.68
N ILE A 213 0.49 6.19 -17.64
CA ILE A 213 1.18 6.12 -16.36
C ILE A 213 0.15 5.82 -15.30
N HIS A 214 0.41 4.75 -14.57
CA HIS A 214 -0.42 4.32 -13.48
C HIS A 214 0.29 4.58 -12.15
N ILE A 215 -0.45 4.93 -11.11
CA ILE A 215 0.08 5.12 -9.75
C ILE A 215 -0.64 4.15 -8.82
N LEU A 216 0.13 3.24 -8.23
CA LEU A 216 -0.32 2.31 -7.21
C LEU A 216 0.06 2.85 -5.83
N VAL A 217 -0.92 3.02 -4.94
CA VAL A 217 -0.70 3.58 -3.60
C VAL A 217 -1.65 2.97 -2.58
N GLY A 218 -1.11 2.61 -1.42
CA GLY A 218 -1.89 2.08 -0.31
C GLY A 218 -2.23 3.14 0.74
N THR A 219 -3.35 2.99 1.43
CA THR A 219 -3.77 3.93 2.48
C THR A 219 -4.27 3.22 3.73
N ASN A 220 -4.22 3.93 4.86
CA ASN A 220 -4.72 3.44 6.14
C ASN A 220 -6.26 3.37 6.22
N ALA A 221 -6.98 3.89 5.22
CA ALA A 221 -8.40 3.57 5.02
C ALA A 221 -8.62 2.08 4.65
N GLY A 222 -7.54 1.36 4.32
CA GLY A 222 -7.56 -0.08 4.08
C GLY A 222 -7.61 -0.47 2.60
N PHE A 223 -7.26 0.46 1.71
CA PHE A 223 -7.33 0.28 0.26
C PHE A 223 -5.95 0.44 -0.39
N LEU A 224 -5.74 -0.34 -1.45
CA LEU A 224 -4.70 -0.15 -2.45
C LEU A 224 -5.37 0.41 -3.70
N HIS A 225 -5.04 1.65 -4.07
CA HIS A 225 -5.63 2.35 -5.19
C HIS A 225 -4.72 2.31 -6.41
N MET A 226 -5.30 2.09 -7.58
CA MET A 226 -4.65 2.26 -8.88
C MET A 226 -5.27 3.47 -9.59
N PHE A 227 -4.46 4.51 -9.78
CA PHE A 227 -4.84 5.70 -10.54
C PHE A 227 -4.15 5.70 -11.90
N GLU A 228 -4.78 6.32 -12.90
CA GLU A 228 -4.17 6.65 -14.19
C GLU A 228 -3.92 8.17 -14.25
N ASP A 229 -2.69 8.58 -14.53
CA ASP A 229 -2.32 9.97 -14.80
C ASP A 229 -2.50 10.29 -16.28
N LYS A 230 -3.49 11.14 -16.56
CA LYS A 230 -3.89 11.54 -17.92
C LYS A 230 -3.37 12.94 -18.27
N GLY A 231 -2.26 13.34 -17.65
CA GLY A 231 -1.65 14.66 -17.82
C GLY A 231 -2.16 15.65 -16.79
N ASP A 232 -3.21 16.39 -17.12
CA ASP A 232 -3.80 17.43 -16.25
C ASP A 232 -5.03 16.91 -15.49
N THR A 233 -5.37 15.63 -15.65
CA THR A 233 -6.41 14.94 -14.89
C THR A 233 -5.90 13.60 -14.39
N VAL A 234 -6.65 13.03 -13.45
CA VAL A 234 -6.41 11.70 -12.87
C VAL A 234 -7.72 10.93 -12.85
N GLU A 235 -7.63 9.61 -12.99
CA GLU A 235 -8.77 8.70 -12.94
C GLU A 235 -8.45 7.53 -12.00
N GLU A 236 -9.40 7.08 -11.18
CA GLU A 236 -9.24 5.85 -10.41
C GLU A 236 -9.66 4.67 -11.28
N ARG A 237 -8.71 3.80 -11.64
CA ARG A 237 -9.01 2.59 -12.43
C ARG A 237 -9.69 1.54 -11.56
N TRP A 238 -9.19 1.37 -10.34
CA TRP A 238 -9.77 0.51 -9.32
C TRP A 238 -9.16 0.75 -7.94
N ALA A 239 -9.83 0.25 -6.91
CA ALA A 239 -9.28 0.09 -5.57
C ALA A 239 -9.44 -1.36 -5.10
N PHE A 240 -8.52 -1.85 -4.27
CA PHE A 240 -8.53 -3.19 -3.70
C PHE A 240 -8.43 -3.10 -2.17
N THR A 241 -9.29 -3.82 -1.45
CA THR A 241 -9.17 -3.97 0.01
C THR A 241 -9.07 -5.44 0.39
N PRO A 242 -8.13 -5.82 1.28
CA PRO A 242 -8.16 -7.14 1.85
C PRO A 242 -9.35 -7.36 2.79
N ALA A 243 -9.94 -8.54 2.73
CA ALA A 243 -10.95 -9.01 3.67
C ALA A 243 -10.47 -8.88 5.12
N ALA A 244 -9.16 -9.07 5.38
CA ALA A 244 -8.50 -8.84 6.67
C ALA A 244 -8.81 -7.50 7.34
N LEU A 245 -9.11 -6.48 6.54
CA LEU A 245 -9.32 -5.11 6.97
C LEU A 245 -10.79 -4.74 7.14
N LEU A 246 -11.73 -5.64 6.86
CA LEU A 246 -13.16 -5.40 7.13
C LEU A 246 -13.42 -5.02 8.58
N LYS A 247 -12.66 -5.62 9.52
CA LYS A 247 -12.72 -5.29 10.95
C LYS A 247 -12.41 -3.83 11.29
N ASN A 248 -11.75 -3.09 10.39
CA ASN A 248 -11.40 -1.69 10.61
C ASN A 248 -12.58 -0.76 10.32
N ILE A 249 -13.53 -1.18 9.47
CA ILE A 249 -14.61 -0.32 8.96
C ILE A 249 -15.41 0.34 10.09
N PRO A 250 -15.86 -0.36 11.16
CA PRO A 250 -16.65 0.28 12.21
C PRO A 250 -15.92 1.41 12.94
N ALA A 251 -14.62 1.21 13.24
CA ALA A 251 -13.80 2.21 13.92
C ALA A 251 -13.49 3.41 13.00
N LEU A 252 -13.28 3.16 11.70
CA LEU A 252 -13.05 4.21 10.71
C LEU A 252 -14.32 5.04 10.45
N ARG A 253 -15.48 4.40 10.31
CA ARG A 253 -16.78 5.06 10.10
C ARG A 253 -17.18 5.95 11.27
N SER A 254 -17.15 5.41 12.48
CA SER A 254 -17.44 6.17 13.70
C SER A 254 -16.37 7.19 14.08
N ASN A 255 -15.26 7.24 13.33
CA ASN A 255 -14.06 8.01 13.62
C ASN A 255 -13.64 7.90 15.10
N LEU A 256 -13.51 6.67 15.60
CA LEU A 256 -13.30 6.37 17.02
C LEU A 256 -12.19 7.25 17.62
N ALA A 257 -12.55 8.03 18.65
CA ALA A 257 -11.67 9.03 19.24
C ALA A 257 -10.42 8.40 19.88
N ASN A 258 -9.32 9.15 19.86
CA ASN A 258 -8.03 8.82 20.48
C ASN A 258 -7.44 7.47 20.06
N THR A 259 -7.80 7.02 18.85
CA THR A 259 -7.35 5.76 18.28
C THR A 259 -6.85 6.06 16.88
N LYS A 260 -5.77 5.43 16.40
CA LYS A 260 -5.39 5.45 14.99
C LYS A 260 -5.54 4.05 14.43
N VAL A 261 -6.29 3.92 13.34
CA VAL A 261 -6.44 2.66 12.62
C VAL A 261 -5.45 2.63 11.45
N TYR A 262 -4.81 1.48 11.26
CA TYR A 262 -3.85 1.24 10.19
C TYR A 262 -4.40 0.20 9.21
N GLY A 263 -4.10 0.39 7.93
CA GLY A 263 -4.67 -0.38 6.82
C GLY A 263 -3.60 -0.88 5.85
N MET A 264 -3.79 -0.63 4.56
CA MET A 264 -2.86 -1.04 3.50
C MET A 264 -1.74 -0.01 3.32
N ASP A 265 -0.92 0.18 4.33
CA ASP A 265 0.09 1.26 4.33
C ASP A 265 1.52 0.74 4.07
N GLY A 266 1.64 -0.50 3.59
CA GLY A 266 2.92 -1.15 3.35
C GLY A 266 3.67 -0.66 2.11
N PRO A 267 5.00 -0.89 2.08
CA PRO A 267 5.78 -0.65 0.88
C PRO A 267 5.36 -1.62 -0.24
N ILE A 268 5.39 -1.13 -1.48
CA ILE A 268 5.01 -1.87 -2.67
C ILE A 268 6.26 -2.20 -3.49
N SER A 269 6.34 -3.46 -3.95
CA SER A 269 7.31 -3.92 -4.94
C SER A 269 6.57 -4.28 -6.21
N VAL A 270 7.14 -3.94 -7.37
CA VAL A 270 6.57 -4.25 -8.67
C VAL A 270 7.57 -5.07 -9.46
N PHE A 271 7.12 -6.19 -9.98
CA PHE A 271 7.86 -7.04 -10.91
C PHE A 271 7.36 -6.80 -12.32
N PHE A 272 8.29 -6.73 -13.28
CA PHE A 272 7.99 -6.67 -14.70
C PHE A 272 8.68 -7.82 -15.41
N ASN A 273 7.92 -8.50 -16.26
CA ASN A 273 8.42 -9.47 -17.19
C ASN A 273 7.77 -9.20 -18.56
N ASN A 274 8.41 -8.30 -19.31
CA ASN A 274 8.01 -7.96 -20.68
C ASN A 274 8.85 -8.82 -21.64
N LYS A 275 8.19 -9.79 -22.29
CA LYS A 275 8.79 -10.70 -23.28
C LYS A 275 8.17 -10.54 -24.66
N SER A 276 7.06 -9.81 -24.78
CA SER A 276 6.36 -9.63 -26.05
C SER A 276 7.23 -8.91 -27.09
N LEU A 277 6.96 -9.21 -28.36
CA LEU A 277 7.68 -8.66 -29.51
C LEU A 277 6.68 -7.95 -30.42
N ASN A 278 7.06 -6.79 -30.93
CA ASN A 278 6.30 -6.05 -31.92
C ASN A 278 6.30 -6.75 -33.30
N THR A 279 5.65 -6.13 -34.29
CA THR A 279 5.56 -6.69 -35.65
C THR A 279 6.90 -6.89 -36.35
N ASP A 280 7.95 -6.21 -35.89
CA ASP A 280 9.32 -6.33 -36.41
C ASP A 280 10.16 -7.37 -35.64
N GLY A 281 9.57 -8.07 -34.67
CA GLY A 281 10.25 -9.07 -33.85
C GLY A 281 11.13 -8.47 -32.75
N LEU A 282 10.90 -7.21 -32.36
CA LEU A 282 11.64 -6.50 -31.32
C LEU A 282 10.77 -6.24 -30.10
N ASN A 283 11.34 -6.34 -28.89
CA ASN A 283 10.66 -5.89 -27.69
C ASN A 283 10.62 -4.35 -27.69
N ASP A 284 9.41 -3.78 -27.72
CA ASP A 284 9.18 -2.33 -27.78
C ASP A 284 9.01 -1.69 -26.40
N GLY A 285 9.12 -2.48 -25.32
CA GLY A 285 8.89 -2.03 -23.94
C GLY A 285 7.42 -1.87 -23.56
N VAL A 286 6.49 -2.09 -24.50
CA VAL A 286 5.06 -1.96 -24.24
C VAL A 286 4.57 -3.25 -23.59
N VAL A 287 3.98 -3.12 -22.41
CA VAL A 287 3.40 -4.26 -21.69
C VAL A 287 2.08 -4.65 -22.34
N LYS A 288 2.00 -5.89 -22.83
CA LYS A 288 0.81 -6.47 -23.45
C LYS A 288 0.42 -7.75 -22.72
N ALA A 289 -0.51 -7.63 -21.77
CA ALA A 289 -1.04 -8.78 -21.03
C ALA A 289 -1.59 -9.88 -21.95
N SER A 290 -2.19 -9.51 -23.10
CA SER A 290 -2.71 -10.45 -24.10
C SER A 290 -1.62 -11.25 -24.81
N GLU A 291 -0.38 -10.78 -24.78
CA GLU A 291 0.79 -11.42 -25.40
C GLU A 291 1.69 -12.13 -24.37
N GLY A 292 1.24 -12.21 -23.12
CA GLY A 292 1.92 -12.94 -22.04
C GLY A 292 2.92 -12.12 -21.24
N ASP A 293 2.94 -10.79 -21.39
CA ASP A 293 3.70 -9.92 -20.49
C ASP A 293 3.06 -9.90 -19.11
N GLU A 294 3.91 -9.89 -18.08
CA GLU A 294 3.49 -9.98 -16.68
C GLU A 294 3.94 -8.73 -15.91
N VAL A 295 3.02 -8.10 -15.20
CA VAL A 295 3.30 -7.05 -14.20
C VAL A 295 2.63 -7.44 -12.90
N TRP A 296 3.42 -7.61 -11.84
CA TRP A 296 2.93 -8.05 -10.54
C TRP A 296 3.25 -7.03 -9.46
N ALA A 297 2.29 -6.79 -8.57
CA ALA A 297 2.48 -5.94 -7.40
C ALA A 297 2.44 -6.77 -6.12
N PHE A 298 3.41 -6.52 -5.23
CA PHE A 298 3.54 -7.16 -3.93
C PHE A 298 3.51 -6.11 -2.84
N THR A 299 2.62 -6.27 -1.86
CA THR A 299 2.46 -5.27 -0.80
C THR A 299 2.13 -5.89 0.55
N GLY A 300 2.62 -5.26 1.60
CA GLY A 300 2.30 -5.56 3.00
C GLY A 300 1.30 -4.57 3.59
N MET A 301 1.08 -4.69 4.89
CA MET A 301 0.14 -3.89 5.67
C MET A 301 0.83 -3.05 6.75
N ARG A 302 2.12 -3.30 7.03
CA ARG A 302 2.84 -2.72 8.19
C ARG A 302 2.03 -2.90 9.47
N ARG A 303 1.64 -1.81 10.14
CA ARG A 303 0.82 -1.82 11.36
C ARG A 303 -0.61 -2.29 11.14
N GLY A 304 -1.11 -2.26 9.89
CA GLY A 304 -2.46 -2.74 9.56
C GLY A 304 -2.61 -4.26 9.66
N GLY A 305 -1.52 -5.01 9.63
CA GLY A 305 -1.57 -6.47 9.74
C GLY A 305 -0.27 -7.18 9.40
N LYS A 306 -0.35 -8.51 9.37
CA LYS A 306 0.80 -9.42 9.23
C LYS A 306 0.80 -10.19 7.91
N ASN A 307 0.11 -9.68 6.90
CA ASN A 307 -0.05 -10.37 5.63
C ASN A 307 0.68 -9.64 4.50
N TYR A 308 1.09 -10.43 3.50
CA TYR A 308 1.47 -9.92 2.19
C TYR A 308 0.45 -10.36 1.14
N TYR A 309 0.26 -9.52 0.14
CA TYR A 309 -0.63 -9.74 -1.00
C TYR A 309 0.14 -9.62 -2.30
N GLY A 310 -0.14 -10.52 -3.24
CA GLY A 310 0.31 -10.48 -4.62
C GLY A 310 -0.88 -10.24 -5.56
N LEU A 311 -0.77 -9.22 -6.40
CA LEU A 311 -1.74 -8.90 -7.44
C LEU A 311 -1.07 -8.98 -8.82
N ASP A 312 -1.75 -9.62 -9.75
CA ASP A 312 -1.46 -9.51 -11.17
C ASP A 312 -2.15 -8.26 -11.70
N ILE A 313 -1.34 -7.29 -12.13
CA ILE A 313 -1.75 -6.00 -12.67
C ILE A 313 -1.26 -5.84 -14.11
N SER A 314 -1.00 -6.95 -14.82
CA SER A 314 -0.55 -6.91 -16.23
C SER A 314 -1.55 -6.18 -17.12
N ASP A 315 -2.85 -6.32 -16.83
CA ASP A 315 -3.91 -5.44 -17.32
C ASP A 315 -4.21 -4.39 -16.23
N PRO A 316 -3.87 -3.11 -16.42
CA PRO A 316 -4.06 -2.07 -15.41
C PRO A 316 -5.54 -1.81 -15.08
N ASP A 317 -6.48 -2.28 -15.90
CA ASP A 317 -7.92 -2.07 -15.72
C ASP A 317 -8.62 -3.23 -15.02
N LYS A 318 -7.97 -4.41 -15.01
CA LYS A 318 -8.56 -5.67 -14.56
C LYS A 318 -7.56 -6.41 -13.68
N PRO A 319 -7.34 -5.93 -12.45
CA PRO A 319 -6.45 -6.60 -11.52
C PRO A 319 -6.95 -8.01 -11.24
N LYS A 320 -6.03 -8.91 -10.95
CA LYS A 320 -6.35 -10.27 -10.52
C LYS A 320 -5.53 -10.62 -9.30
N LYS A 321 -6.02 -11.59 -8.54
CA LYS A 321 -5.21 -12.21 -7.50
C LYS A 321 -4.07 -12.98 -8.17
N LEU A 322 -2.85 -12.75 -7.74
CA LEU A 322 -1.71 -13.54 -8.22
C LEU A 322 -1.63 -14.88 -7.48
N TRP A 323 -1.78 -14.84 -6.16
CA TRP A 323 -1.69 -16.02 -5.29
C TRP A 323 -3.08 -16.55 -4.94
N ASN A 324 -3.22 -17.88 -4.79
CA ASN A 324 -4.51 -18.45 -4.37
C ASN A 324 -4.96 -17.93 -2.99
N LYS A 325 -4.01 -17.76 -2.07
CA LYS A 325 -4.19 -17.17 -0.73
C LYS A 325 -3.11 -16.10 -0.48
N PRO A 326 -3.39 -15.06 0.31
CA PRO A 326 -2.33 -14.18 0.77
C PRO A 326 -1.32 -14.96 1.63
N ILE A 327 -0.12 -14.42 1.79
CA ILE A 327 0.81 -14.91 2.81
C ILE A 327 0.27 -14.42 4.16
N VAL A 328 -0.12 -15.35 5.03
CA VAL A 328 -0.76 -15.04 6.31
C VAL A 328 0.23 -15.26 7.45
N GLY A 329 0.62 -14.18 8.14
CA GLY A 329 1.52 -14.31 9.27
C GLY A 329 0.91 -15.09 10.44
N GLY A 330 1.72 -15.88 11.15
CA GLY A 330 1.27 -16.78 12.21
C GLY A 330 0.49 -18.01 11.72
N SER A 331 0.38 -18.23 10.41
CA SER A 331 -0.02 -19.54 9.86
C SER A 331 1.07 -20.59 10.12
N GLU A 332 0.79 -21.86 9.84
CA GLU A 332 1.79 -22.93 9.98
C GLU A 332 3.05 -22.66 9.13
N GLU A 333 2.87 -22.23 7.87
CA GLU A 333 3.96 -21.97 6.93
C GLU A 333 4.77 -20.71 7.29
N PHE A 334 4.10 -19.71 7.87
CA PHE A 334 4.65 -18.39 8.20
C PHE A 334 4.50 -18.06 9.69
N LYS A 335 4.79 -19.04 10.56
CA LYS A 335 4.57 -18.98 12.01
C LYS A 335 5.16 -17.74 12.69
N TYR A 336 6.35 -17.33 12.26
CA TYR A 336 7.08 -16.19 12.84
C TYR A 336 6.83 -14.87 12.12
N LEU A 337 6.04 -14.85 11.05
CA LEU A 337 5.72 -13.61 10.33
C LEU A 337 4.78 -12.73 11.16
N ALA A 338 5.26 -11.55 11.51
CA ALA A 338 4.58 -10.50 12.26
C ALA A 338 4.15 -9.35 11.34
N GLN A 339 4.03 -8.13 11.87
CA GLN A 339 3.64 -6.97 11.06
C GLN A 339 4.57 -6.81 9.87
N THR A 340 4.01 -6.58 8.68
CA THR A 340 4.75 -6.64 7.41
C THR A 340 5.42 -5.32 7.06
N TRP A 341 6.47 -4.99 7.83
CA TRP A 341 7.25 -3.76 7.67
C TRP A 341 8.31 -3.85 6.56
N SER A 342 8.93 -5.02 6.40
CA SER A 342 9.93 -5.28 5.36
C SER A 342 9.28 -5.21 3.98
N LYS A 343 9.85 -4.43 3.06
CA LYS A 343 9.50 -4.45 1.64
C LYS A 343 9.94 -5.78 1.03
N PRO A 344 9.05 -6.55 0.37
CA PRO A 344 9.44 -7.77 -0.35
C PRO A 344 10.43 -7.44 -1.46
N GLN A 345 11.68 -7.89 -1.34
CA GLN A 345 12.71 -7.68 -2.37
C GLN A 345 12.57 -8.77 -3.43
N ILE A 346 12.49 -8.36 -4.70
CA ILE A 346 12.49 -9.29 -5.82
C ILE A 346 13.94 -9.67 -6.13
N ALA A 347 14.21 -10.96 -6.22
CA ALA A 347 15.55 -11.46 -6.54
C ALA A 347 15.47 -12.82 -7.24
N TYR A 348 16.58 -13.21 -7.86
CA TYR A 348 16.79 -14.56 -8.38
C TYR A 348 17.88 -15.24 -7.55
N ILE A 349 17.69 -16.52 -7.24
CA ILE A 349 18.66 -17.34 -6.54
C ILE A 349 18.82 -18.65 -7.31
N LYS A 350 20.05 -18.97 -7.71
CA LYS A 350 20.39 -20.06 -8.64
C LYS A 350 19.85 -21.43 -8.21
N ALA A 351 19.83 -21.70 -6.91
CA ALA A 351 19.30 -22.94 -6.34
C ALA A 351 17.79 -23.15 -6.60
N PHE A 352 17.05 -22.08 -6.90
CA PHE A 352 15.61 -22.11 -7.19
C PHE A 352 15.30 -21.88 -8.68
N GLY A 353 16.30 -21.95 -9.56
CA GLY A 353 16.13 -21.82 -11.01
C GLY A 353 15.91 -20.37 -11.45
N GLU A 354 15.12 -20.19 -12.51
CA GLU A 354 14.86 -18.89 -13.15
C GLU A 354 13.60 -18.20 -12.63
N ASP A 355 12.92 -18.79 -11.66
CA ASP A 355 11.71 -18.21 -11.10
C ASP A 355 12.06 -16.99 -10.22
N PRO A 356 11.35 -15.86 -10.37
CA PRO A 356 11.54 -14.72 -9.48
C PRO A 356 11.06 -15.08 -8.06
N LEU A 357 11.82 -14.65 -7.07
CA LEU A 357 11.54 -14.85 -5.65
C LEU A 357 11.24 -13.53 -4.96
N LEU A 358 10.54 -13.60 -3.83
CA LEU A 358 10.45 -12.50 -2.87
C LEU A 358 11.19 -12.86 -1.59
N ILE A 359 12.01 -11.94 -1.11
CA ILE A 359 12.77 -12.05 0.12
C ILE A 359 12.36 -10.93 1.06
N PHE A 360 11.98 -11.28 2.29
CA PHE A 360 11.57 -10.30 3.29
C PHE A 360 11.89 -10.78 4.70
N GLY A 361 12.13 -9.82 5.60
CA GLY A 361 12.23 -10.07 7.03
C GLY A 361 10.89 -10.55 7.60
N ALA A 362 10.95 -11.34 8.67
CA ALA A 362 9.78 -11.88 9.35
C ALA A 362 8.91 -10.82 10.04
N GLY A 363 9.30 -9.54 10.02
CA GLY A 363 8.43 -8.43 10.38
C GLY A 363 8.67 -7.88 11.79
N TYR A 364 7.74 -7.05 12.27
CA TYR A 364 7.84 -6.35 13.55
C TYR A 364 6.88 -6.93 14.58
N ASP A 365 7.43 -7.34 15.72
CA ASP A 365 6.67 -7.69 16.92
C ASP A 365 6.26 -6.42 17.68
N THR A 366 4.97 -6.30 17.99
CA THR A 366 4.42 -5.14 18.72
C THR A 366 4.83 -5.12 20.19
N ASN A 367 5.45 -6.18 20.71
CA ASN A 367 6.02 -6.15 22.05
C ASN A 367 7.05 -5.00 22.23
N LYS A 368 7.66 -4.52 21.14
CA LYS A 368 8.60 -3.39 21.09
C LYS A 368 7.94 -2.02 21.30
N ASP A 369 6.62 -1.95 21.16
CA ASP A 369 5.84 -0.75 21.44
C ASP A 369 5.64 -0.53 22.95
N ASN A 370 5.87 -1.57 23.76
CA ASN A 370 5.72 -1.48 25.21
C ASN A 370 6.86 -0.68 25.86
N ALA A 371 6.56 -0.08 27.01
CA ALA A 371 7.54 0.66 27.82
C ALA A 371 8.73 -0.23 28.25
N ILE A 372 8.46 -1.52 28.51
CA ILE A 372 9.47 -2.53 28.78
C ILE A 372 9.56 -3.43 27.56
N ARG A 373 10.71 -3.38 26.87
CA ARG A 373 10.97 -4.16 25.67
C ARG A 373 11.58 -5.50 26.07
N THR A 374 11.01 -6.59 25.56
CA THR A 374 11.50 -7.95 25.79
C THR A 374 12.10 -8.53 24.51
N THR A 375 12.56 -9.78 24.58
CA THR A 375 12.76 -10.62 23.40
C THR A 375 11.44 -10.83 22.67
N ASP A 376 11.52 -11.05 21.36
CA ASP A 376 10.35 -11.15 20.49
C ASP A 376 9.93 -12.61 20.33
N GLU A 377 8.62 -12.83 20.15
CA GLU A 377 8.05 -14.17 19.91
C GLU A 377 7.72 -14.37 18.43
N THR A 378 7.52 -13.25 17.72
CA THR A 378 7.28 -13.17 16.28
C THR A 378 8.25 -12.15 15.66
N GLY A 379 8.22 -11.96 14.34
CA GLY A 379 9.20 -11.09 13.67
C GLY A 379 10.56 -11.75 13.47
N LEU A 380 10.70 -13.04 13.81
CA LEU A 380 11.99 -13.72 13.90
C LEU A 380 12.37 -14.40 12.59
N GLY A 381 13.35 -13.82 11.89
CA GLY A 381 13.99 -14.46 10.74
C GLY A 381 13.72 -13.82 9.38
N ILE A 382 13.93 -14.62 8.32
CA ILE A 382 13.82 -14.22 6.91
C ILE A 382 13.01 -15.29 6.18
N TYR A 383 12.10 -14.87 5.31
CA TYR A 383 11.35 -15.75 4.43
C TYR A 383 11.74 -15.51 2.97
N ILE A 384 11.78 -16.60 2.20
CA ILE A 384 11.92 -16.59 0.74
C ILE A 384 10.73 -17.36 0.16
N VAL A 385 10.00 -16.72 -0.74
CA VAL A 385 8.82 -17.30 -1.39
C VAL A 385 8.95 -17.18 -2.91
N ASN A 386 8.32 -18.09 -3.65
CA ASN A 386 8.16 -17.93 -5.09
C ASN A 386 7.24 -16.74 -5.37
N ALA A 387 7.67 -15.78 -6.19
CA ALA A 387 6.92 -14.54 -6.41
C ALA A 387 5.59 -14.78 -7.13
N LYS A 388 5.52 -15.78 -8.02
CA LYS A 388 4.32 -16.09 -8.80
C LYS A 388 3.27 -16.85 -7.98
N THR A 389 3.69 -17.77 -7.10
CA THR A 389 2.74 -18.62 -6.35
C THR A 389 2.51 -18.15 -4.91
N GLY A 390 3.46 -17.43 -4.32
CA GLY A 390 3.45 -17.04 -2.91
C GLY A 390 3.87 -18.16 -1.97
N GLU A 391 4.26 -19.32 -2.50
CA GLU A 391 4.67 -20.49 -1.71
C GLU A 391 6.07 -20.28 -1.12
N LYS A 392 6.24 -20.64 0.16
CA LYS A 392 7.54 -20.61 0.83
C LYS A 392 8.47 -21.65 0.22
N VAL A 393 9.58 -21.18 -0.35
CA VAL A 393 10.64 -22.05 -0.89
C VAL A 393 11.76 -22.27 0.11
N TRP A 394 11.95 -21.33 1.04
CA TRP A 394 12.97 -21.40 2.08
C TRP A 394 12.71 -20.38 3.20
N ALA A 395 13.14 -20.66 4.43
CA ALA A 395 13.18 -19.64 5.49
C ALA A 395 14.30 -19.86 6.50
N LEU A 396 14.83 -18.76 7.05
CA LEU A 396 15.66 -18.77 8.25
C LEU A 396 14.80 -18.32 9.42
N THR A 397 14.34 -19.24 10.27
CA THR A 397 13.50 -18.99 11.44
C THR A 397 13.95 -19.87 12.62
N PRO A 398 13.45 -19.68 13.85
CA PRO A 398 13.85 -20.55 14.96
C PRO A 398 13.61 -22.04 14.69
N ASP A 399 12.50 -22.37 14.02
CA ASP A 399 12.11 -23.76 13.71
C ASP A 399 12.72 -24.27 12.39
N GLU A 400 13.15 -23.39 11.49
CA GLU A 400 13.67 -23.73 10.16
C GLU A 400 15.03 -23.09 9.93
N HIS A 401 16.07 -23.90 9.73
CA HIS A 401 17.47 -23.44 9.64
C HIS A 401 18.03 -22.72 10.88
N GLY A 402 17.28 -22.68 12.00
CA GLY A 402 17.82 -22.44 13.34
C GLY A 402 18.25 -21.00 13.62
N PHE A 403 17.43 -20.02 13.23
CA PHE A 403 17.66 -18.61 13.56
C PHE A 403 17.75 -18.40 15.07
N THR A 404 18.90 -17.93 15.56
CA THR A 404 19.15 -17.72 17.00
C THR A 404 18.90 -16.28 17.45
N GLY A 405 18.44 -15.39 16.56
CA GLY A 405 18.15 -14.00 16.91
C GLY A 405 16.89 -13.89 17.76
N GLU A 406 16.94 -13.02 18.77
CA GLU A 406 15.84 -12.80 19.72
C GLU A 406 15.01 -11.54 19.41
N HIS A 407 15.30 -10.89 18.29
CA HIS A 407 14.75 -9.59 17.92
C HIS A 407 14.25 -9.58 16.48
N SER A 408 13.20 -8.80 16.26
CA SER A 408 12.45 -8.69 15.01
C SER A 408 13.33 -8.23 13.85
N ILE A 409 13.31 -8.95 12.74
CA ILE A 409 13.84 -8.49 11.45
C ILE A 409 12.69 -7.78 10.72
N ALA A 410 12.50 -6.50 11.07
CA ALA A 410 11.44 -5.66 10.51
C ALA A 410 11.89 -4.83 9.29
N ALA A 411 13.19 -4.57 9.18
CA ALA A 411 13.76 -3.77 8.11
C ALA A 411 13.80 -4.52 6.77
N ASP A 412 13.89 -3.77 5.68
CA ASP A 412 14.16 -4.32 4.35
C ASP A 412 15.48 -5.12 4.37
N VAL A 413 15.46 -6.30 3.75
CA VAL A 413 16.68 -7.05 3.51
C VAL A 413 17.49 -6.40 2.38
N THR A 414 18.81 -6.53 2.44
CA THR A 414 19.72 -6.11 1.37
C THR A 414 20.30 -7.33 0.68
N THR A 415 20.23 -7.40 -0.64
CA THR A 415 20.81 -8.49 -1.43
C THR A 415 22.10 -8.06 -2.11
N LEU A 416 22.98 -9.02 -2.38
CA LEU A 416 24.22 -8.79 -3.11
C LEU A 416 24.45 -9.94 -4.09
N ASP A 417 24.52 -9.61 -5.37
CA ASP A 417 25.13 -10.40 -6.44
C ASP A 417 26.58 -9.94 -6.56
N SER A 418 27.53 -10.82 -6.27
CA SER A 418 28.96 -10.48 -6.16
C SER A 418 29.76 -10.80 -7.41
N ASP A 419 29.26 -11.69 -8.28
CA ASP A 419 29.89 -12.05 -9.55
C ASP A 419 29.16 -11.47 -10.78
N TYR A 420 28.05 -10.75 -10.55
CA TYR A 420 27.21 -10.09 -11.54
C TYR A 420 26.57 -11.07 -12.54
N ASP A 421 26.25 -12.30 -12.10
CA ASP A 421 25.59 -13.32 -12.93
C ASP A 421 24.05 -13.19 -12.98
N GLY A 422 23.49 -12.23 -12.23
CA GLY A 422 22.04 -11.98 -12.15
C GLY A 422 21.36 -12.74 -11.03
N TYR A 423 22.07 -13.60 -10.30
CA TYR A 423 21.60 -14.30 -9.11
C TYR A 423 22.29 -13.72 -7.88
N ILE A 424 21.53 -13.51 -6.81
CA ILE A 424 22.11 -13.00 -5.58
C ILE A 424 22.95 -14.10 -4.91
N ASP A 425 24.03 -13.72 -4.25
CA ASP A 425 24.91 -14.61 -3.46
C ASP A 425 24.68 -14.48 -1.95
N ARG A 426 24.25 -13.28 -1.51
CA ARG A 426 24.14 -12.94 -0.09
C ARG A 426 22.90 -12.12 0.20
N ILE A 427 22.37 -12.34 1.39
CA ILE A 427 21.31 -11.55 2.01
C ILE A 427 21.86 -11.00 3.32
N TYR A 428 21.70 -9.69 3.52
CA TYR A 428 21.96 -9.00 4.78
C TYR A 428 20.65 -8.50 5.37
N ALA A 429 20.49 -8.68 6.68
CA ALA A 429 19.33 -8.21 7.40
C ALA A 429 19.75 -7.64 8.76
N THR A 430 18.98 -6.69 9.28
CA THR A 430 19.21 -6.13 10.61
C THR A 430 18.00 -6.37 11.49
N ASP A 431 18.23 -6.71 12.75
CA ASP A 431 17.15 -6.82 13.73
C ASP A 431 16.98 -5.55 14.57
N THR A 432 15.85 -5.46 15.28
CA THR A 432 15.55 -4.35 16.19
C THR A 432 16.44 -4.29 17.43
N GLY A 433 17.29 -5.30 17.66
CA GLY A 433 18.33 -5.29 18.68
C GLY A 433 19.65 -4.69 18.23
N GLY A 434 19.78 -4.37 16.94
CA GLY A 434 21.00 -3.81 16.36
C GLY A 434 22.00 -4.86 15.86
N ASN A 435 21.61 -6.13 15.76
CA ASN A 435 22.46 -7.14 15.13
C ASN A 435 22.36 -7.08 13.60
N ILE A 436 23.44 -7.52 12.94
CA ILE A 436 23.50 -7.70 11.49
C ILE A 436 23.63 -9.20 11.21
N TRP A 437 22.70 -9.73 10.43
CA TRP A 437 22.64 -11.11 9.99
C TRP A 437 23.07 -11.19 8.53
N ARG A 438 23.88 -12.21 8.22
CA ARG A 438 24.30 -12.54 6.85
C ARG A 438 23.87 -13.96 6.54
N VAL A 439 23.21 -14.14 5.41
CA VAL A 439 22.88 -15.45 4.82
C VAL A 439 23.65 -15.56 3.52
N ASP A 440 24.43 -16.65 3.39
CA ASP A 440 25.18 -16.99 2.18
C ASP A 440 24.45 -18.16 1.48
N ASN A 441 24.30 -18.10 0.16
CA ASN A 441 23.60 -19.15 -0.62
C ASN A 441 24.54 -19.92 -1.59
N SER A 442 25.84 -19.90 -1.32
CA SER A 442 26.92 -20.52 -2.10
C SER A 442 26.80 -22.04 -2.28
#